data_AF-A0A7Z9HTS6-F1
#
_entry.id   AF-A0A7Z9HTS6-F1
#
_cell.length_a   1.000
_cell.length_b   1.000
_cell.length_c   1.000
_cell.angle_alpha   90.00
_cell.angle_beta   90.00
_cell.angle_gamma   90.00
#
_symmetry.space_group_name_H-M   'P 1'
#
loop_
_entity.id
_entity.type
_entity.pdbx_description
1 polymer ?
#
loop_
_entity_poly.entity_id
_entity_poly.type
_entity_poly.pdbx_seq_one_letter_code
_entity_poly.pdbx_strand_id
1 'polypeptide(L)'
;MDTLFSQEFHEAYPITNSGLANEVRAVAVDHNDVVWAATRSGLFRLDESKCVPVLGATSGPHYCLHIDTAGFVWVGAWDGAYQIEGDGMM
;
A
#
# COMPACT_ATOMS: atom_id res chain seq x y z
N MET A 1 40.68 -9.62 -10.24
CA MET A 1 39.76 -10.70 -10.62
C MET A 1 38.37 -10.12 -10.43
N ASP A 2 37.68 -9.76 -11.50
CA ASP A 2 36.33 -9.18 -11.43
C ASP A 2 35.33 -10.28 -11.07
N THR A 3 34.46 -10.01 -10.12
CA THR A 3 33.36 -10.91 -9.75
C THR A 3 32.11 -10.42 -10.47
N LEU A 4 31.39 -11.33 -11.17
CA LEU A 4 30.06 -11.00 -11.69
C LEU A 4 29.15 -10.66 -10.50
N PHE A 5 28.46 -9.52 -10.58
CA PHE A 5 27.34 -9.24 -9.69
C PHE A 5 26.07 -9.89 -10.28
N SER A 6 25.21 -10.44 -9.41
CA SER A 6 23.87 -10.89 -9.82
C SER A 6 23.02 -9.66 -10.10
N GLN A 7 22.48 -9.54 -11.30
CA GLN A 7 21.50 -8.51 -11.60
C GLN A 7 20.15 -8.98 -11.08
N GLU A 8 19.60 -8.27 -10.10
CA GLU A 8 18.22 -8.49 -9.68
C GLU A 8 17.27 -7.82 -10.67
N PHE A 9 16.27 -8.57 -11.12
CA PHE A 9 15.16 -8.05 -11.91
C PHE A 9 14.04 -7.63 -10.96
N HIS A 10 13.44 -6.47 -11.20
CA HIS A 10 12.22 -6.05 -10.50
C HIS A 10 11.04 -6.17 -11.46
N GLU A 11 9.95 -6.75 -10.98
CA GLU A 11 8.67 -6.69 -11.66
C GLU A 11 7.91 -5.46 -11.14
N ALA A 12 7.48 -4.58 -12.06
CA ALA A 12 6.74 -3.38 -11.70
C ALA A 12 5.24 -3.69 -11.65
N TYR A 13 4.58 -3.35 -10.53
CA TYR A 13 3.14 -3.45 -10.35
C TYR A 13 2.51 -2.04 -10.30
N PRO A 14 2.22 -1.41 -11.45
CA PRO A 14 1.54 -0.12 -11.47
C PRO A 14 0.14 -0.25 -10.86
N ILE A 15 -0.24 0.72 -10.02
CA ILE A 15 -1.54 0.69 -9.34
C ILE A 15 -2.66 0.93 -10.35
N THR A 16 -2.52 1.96 -11.18
CA THR A 16 -3.37 2.18 -12.35
C THR A 16 -2.57 2.87 -13.46
N ASN A 17 -3.19 3.17 -14.59
CA ASN A 17 -2.60 4.05 -15.60
C ASN A 17 -2.65 5.55 -15.20
N SER A 18 -3.22 5.89 -14.05
CA SER A 18 -3.26 7.25 -13.53
C SER A 18 -2.04 7.55 -12.65
N GLY A 19 -1.31 8.62 -12.96
CA GLY A 19 -0.14 9.05 -12.19
C GLY A 19 -0.44 9.35 -10.72
N LEU A 20 -1.68 9.73 -10.38
CA LEU A 20 -2.06 10.03 -8.99
C LEU A 20 -2.10 8.79 -8.11
N ALA A 21 -2.54 7.65 -8.67
CA ALA A 21 -2.52 6.39 -7.94
C ALA A 21 -1.10 5.82 -7.83
N ASN A 22 -0.22 6.14 -8.79
CA ASN A 22 1.16 5.68 -8.79
C ASN A 22 2.10 6.56 -7.93
N GLU A 23 1.61 7.68 -7.39
CA GLU A 23 2.33 8.45 -6.37
C GLU A 23 2.18 7.76 -5.00
N VAL A 24 2.94 6.68 -4.82
CA VAL A 24 3.01 5.92 -3.57
C VAL A 24 3.83 6.69 -2.54
N ARG A 25 3.27 6.86 -1.34
CA ARG A 25 3.85 7.65 -0.24
C ARG A 25 4.28 6.81 0.93
N ALA A 26 3.60 5.68 1.15
CA ALA A 26 4.01 4.67 2.11
C ALA A 26 3.62 3.27 1.64
N VAL A 27 4.42 2.28 2.03
CA VAL A 27 4.15 0.86 1.83
C VAL A 27 4.32 0.15 3.17
N ALA A 28 3.46 -0.81 3.46
CA ALA A 28 3.56 -1.69 4.62
C ALA A 28 3.13 -3.11 4.24
N VAL A 29 3.63 -4.11 4.96
CA VAL A 29 3.19 -5.50 4.83
C VAL A 29 2.62 -5.92 6.17
N ASP A 30 1.38 -6.40 6.19
CA ASP A 30 0.75 -6.85 7.43
C ASP A 30 1.15 -8.29 7.81
N HIS A 31 0.63 -8.78 8.93
CA HIS A 31 0.94 -10.13 9.41
C HIS A 31 0.34 -11.26 8.56
N ASN A 32 -0.50 -10.94 7.57
CA ASN A 32 -1.06 -11.89 6.61
C ASN A 32 -0.37 -11.80 5.24
N ASP A 33 0.81 -11.19 5.17
CA ASP A 33 1.58 -10.95 3.95
C ASP A 33 0.87 -10.08 2.90
N VAL A 34 -0.14 -9.30 3.30
CA VAL A 34 -0.81 -8.35 2.40
C VAL A 34 0.04 -7.08 2.31
N VAL A 35 0.41 -6.69 1.08
CA VAL A 35 1.12 -5.44 0.82
C VAL A 35 0.12 -4.31 0.68
N TRP A 36 0.24 -3.29 1.51
CA TRP A 36 -0.57 -2.08 1.51
C TRP A 36 0.21 -0.91 0.91
N ALA A 37 -0.46 -0.07 0.12
CA ALA A 37 0.13 1.11 -0.51
C ALA A 37 -0.77 2.34 -0.28
N ALA A 38 -0.26 3.31 0.48
CA ALA A 38 -0.86 4.61 0.64
C ALA A 38 -0.41 5.53 -0.50
N THR A 39 -1.37 6.11 -1.22
CA THR A 39 -1.10 6.89 -2.44
C THR A 39 -1.77 8.25 -2.39
N ARG A 40 -1.44 9.13 -3.34
CA ARG A 40 -2.14 10.42 -3.50
C ARG A 40 -3.63 10.25 -3.84
N SER A 41 -4.05 9.15 -4.46
CA SER A 41 -5.46 8.94 -4.83
C SER A 41 -6.26 8.06 -3.87
N GLY A 42 -5.60 7.38 -2.93
CA GLY A 42 -6.29 6.46 -2.03
C GLY A 42 -5.39 5.37 -1.46
N LEU A 43 -6.01 4.42 -0.78
CA LEU A 43 -5.38 3.22 -0.25
C LEU A 43 -5.60 2.02 -1.18
N PHE A 44 -4.53 1.28 -1.44
CA PHE A 44 -4.55 0.08 -2.27
C PHE A 44 -3.86 -1.08 -1.54
N ARG A 45 -4.21 -2.30 -1.91
CA ARG A 45 -3.46 -3.50 -1.55
C ARG A 45 -3.02 -4.27 -2.79
N LEU A 46 -1.88 -4.96 -2.71
CA LEU A 46 -1.47 -5.91 -3.74
C LEU A 46 -2.16 -7.24 -3.47
N ASP A 47 -2.96 -7.69 -4.44
CA ASP A 47 -3.58 -9.01 -4.48
C ASP A 47 -2.96 -9.78 -5.65
N GLU A 48 -2.18 -10.82 -5.32
CA GLU A 48 -1.32 -11.57 -6.24
C GLU A 48 -0.37 -10.68 -7.07
N SER A 49 -0.88 -10.14 -8.18
CA SER A 49 -0.15 -9.33 -9.15
C SER A 49 -0.91 -8.06 -9.54
N LYS A 50 -1.94 -7.68 -8.77
CA LYS A 50 -2.82 -6.54 -9.06
C LYS A 50 -3.02 -5.69 -7.83
N CYS A 51 -2.86 -4.38 -7.99
CA CYS A 51 -3.21 -3.44 -6.95
C CYS A 51 -4.73 -3.19 -6.98
N VAL A 52 -5.42 -3.50 -5.90
CA VAL A 52 -6.87 -3.30 -5.76
C VAL A 52 -7.15 -2.19 -4.74
N PRO A 53 -8.11 -1.30 -5.01
CA PRO A 53 -8.47 -0.24 -4.07
C PRO A 53 -9.17 -0.85 -2.84
N VAL A 54 -8.87 -0.29 -1.67
CA VAL A 54 -9.55 -0.68 -0.42
C VAL A 54 -10.90 0.03 -0.36
N LEU A 55 -11.97 -0.75 -0.27
CA LEU A 55 -13.33 -0.21 -0.27
C LEU A 55 -13.67 0.39 1.09
N GLY A 56 -14.50 1.43 1.11
CA GLY A 56 -14.85 2.15 2.34
C GLY A 56 -13.74 3.08 2.86
N ALA A 57 -12.57 3.11 2.22
CA ALA A 57 -11.55 4.10 2.50
C ALA A 57 -12.02 5.52 2.17
N THR A 58 -11.59 6.48 2.98
CA THR A 58 -11.83 7.90 2.68
C THR A 58 -11.26 8.26 1.32
N SER A 59 -11.95 9.10 0.57
CA SER A 59 -11.44 9.58 -0.71
C SER A 59 -10.31 10.57 -0.48
N GLY A 60 -9.17 10.41 -1.16
CA GLY A 60 -8.11 11.42 -1.16
C GLY A 60 -6.75 10.88 -0.73
N PRO A 61 -5.79 11.79 -0.44
CA PRO A 61 -4.42 11.38 -0.24
C PRO A 61 -4.20 10.68 1.10
N HIS A 62 -3.47 9.57 1.04
CA HIS A 62 -3.00 8.80 2.18
C HIS A 62 -1.48 9.01 2.31
N TYR A 63 -0.98 9.09 3.54
CA TYR A 63 0.40 9.54 3.79
C TYR A 63 1.25 8.51 4.51
N CYS A 64 0.68 7.77 5.45
CA CYS A 64 1.42 6.81 6.25
C CYS A 64 0.60 5.57 6.59
N LEU A 65 1.33 4.49 6.85
CA LEU A 65 0.82 3.19 7.24
C LEU A 65 1.61 2.71 8.45
N HIS A 66 0.93 2.06 9.40
CA HIS A 66 1.57 1.42 10.53
C HIS A 66 0.86 0.10 10.85
N ILE A 67 1.61 -0.98 10.98
CA ILE A 67 1.09 -2.27 11.42
C ILE A 67 1.40 -2.41 12.90
N ASP A 68 0.36 -2.54 13.72
CA ASP A 68 0.55 -2.73 15.15
C ASP A 68 0.79 -4.20 15.52
N THR A 69 1.13 -4.42 16.79
CA THR A 69 1.44 -5.77 17.30
C THR A 69 0.23 -6.72 17.33
N ALA A 70 -0.99 -6.18 17.26
CA ALA A 70 -2.21 -6.99 17.15
C ALA A 70 -2.54 -7.34 15.69
N GLY A 71 -1.81 -6.78 14.72
CA GLY A 71 -1.98 -7.00 13.29
C GLY A 71 -2.93 -6.00 12.62
N PHE A 72 -3.36 -4.94 13.31
CA PHE A 72 -4.18 -3.92 12.68
C PHE A 72 -3.34 -2.99 11.82
N VAL A 73 -3.93 -2.59 10.68
CA VAL A 73 -3.36 -1.60 9.77
C VAL A 73 -3.93 -0.24 10.15
N TRP A 74 -3.05 0.64 10.61
CA TRP A 74 -3.35 2.05 10.87
C TRP A 74 -2.98 2.90 9.66
N VAL A 75 -3.85 3.83 9.32
CA VAL A 75 -3.78 4.61 8.10
C VAL A 75 -3.90 6.09 8.42
N GLY A 76 -2.87 6.87 8.10
CA GLY A 76 -2.94 8.33 8.14
C GLY A 76 -3.38 8.89 6.81
N ALA A 77 -4.57 9.48 6.78
CA ALA A 77 -5.15 10.16 5.62
C ALA A 77 -5.15 11.68 5.81
N TRP A 78 -5.58 12.40 4.78
CA TRP A 78 -5.65 13.87 4.78
C TRP A 78 -6.68 14.43 5.76
N ASP A 79 -7.67 13.63 6.15
CA ASP A 79 -8.82 13.98 6.98
C ASP A 79 -8.82 13.27 8.34
N GLY A 80 -7.87 12.37 8.61
CA GLY A 80 -7.82 11.69 9.90
C GLY A 80 -6.86 10.50 9.95
N ALA A 81 -7.00 9.75 11.04
CA ALA A 81 -6.35 8.46 11.24
C ALA A 81 -7.43 7.39 11.39
N TYR A 82 -7.24 6.29 10.68
CA TYR A 82 -8.24 5.24 10.54
C TYR A 82 -7.60 3.88 10.79
N GLN A 83 -8.43 2.91 11.14
CA GLN A 83 -8.02 1.52 11.31
C GLN A 83 -8.71 0.67 10.24
N ILE A 84 -8.01 -0.33 9.71
CA ILE A 84 -8.61 -1.31 8.79
C ILE A 84 -9.05 -2.53 9.59
N GLU A 85 -10.32 -2.90 9.45
CA GLU A 85 -10.87 -4.17 9.91
C GLU A 85 -11.27 -5.03 8.70
N GLY A 86 -10.52 -6.10 8.45
CA GLY A 86 -10.77 -6.98 7.30
C GLY A 86 -10.55 -6.25 5.95
N ASP A 87 -11.59 -6.21 5.11
CA ASP A 87 -11.55 -5.58 3.79
C ASP A 87 -11.95 -4.08 3.79
N GLY A 88 -12.31 -3.51 4.95
CA GLY A 88 -12.85 -2.14 5.06
C GLY A 88 -12.20 -1.29 6.17
N MET A 89 -12.39 0.02 6.09
CA MET A 89 -11.93 0.99 7.10
C MET A 89 -13.02 1.29 8.14
N MET A 90 -12.63 1.45 9.40
CA MET A 90 -13.45 1.95 10.51
C MET A 90 -13.00 3.36 10.94
#